data_AF-A0A4U6WA38-F1
#
_entry.id   AF-A0A4U6WA38-F1
#
_cell.length_a   1.000
_cell.length_b   1.000
_cell.length_c   1.000
_cell.angle_alpha   90.00
_cell.angle_beta   90.00
_cell.angle_gamma   90.00
#
_symmetry.space_group_name_H-M   'P 1'
#
loop_
_entity.id
_entity.type
_entity.pdbx_description
1 polymer ?
#
loop_
_entity_poly.entity_id
_entity_poly.type
_entity_poly.pdbx_seq_one_letter_code
_entity_poly.pdbx_strand_id
1 'polypeptide(L)'
;MMCIKLLSEHSALLTIVLNVTHGTGDVASTTEAPERIMADLMSRLESTLEKQSYYHVTAMRWLFLVNNMHFIIQQPETLDVLEDDSWVPRDSIEFYIYMYLDVSWTPVQFCLQYRIKMIPACFKPPATRRFNTLFEKTYRAQRSWKVEDPLLRKHMRQAVIGKLIPAYRSFLEKQENKPAKLIEHTPEELEETLSELFEG
;
A
#
# COMPACT_ATOMS: atom_id res chain seq x y z
N MET A 1 -0.54 14.41 1.88
CA MET A 1 -0.60 14.06 3.32
C MET A 1 -1.39 15.11 4.12
N MET A 2 -2.52 15.57 3.58
CA MET A 2 -3.32 16.66 4.16
C MET A 2 -4.53 16.14 4.95
N CYS A 3 -5.01 14.93 4.63
CA CYS A 3 -6.20 14.36 5.25
C CYS A 3 -5.97 13.74 6.63
N ILE A 4 -4.77 13.21 6.95
CA ILE A 4 -4.52 12.67 8.31
C ILE A 4 -4.56 13.81 9.33
N LYS A 5 -4.04 14.99 8.99
CA LYS A 5 -4.24 16.20 9.79
C LYS A 5 -5.71 16.57 9.92
N LEU A 6 -6.46 16.63 8.82
CA LEU A 6 -7.90 16.95 8.86
C LEU A 6 -8.73 15.92 9.66
N LEU A 7 -8.43 14.62 9.54
CA LEU A 7 -9.08 13.56 10.32
C LEU A 7 -8.67 13.63 11.80
N SER A 8 -7.42 13.96 12.12
CA SER A 8 -6.97 14.18 13.49
C SER A 8 -7.58 15.44 14.12
N GLU A 9 -7.75 16.51 13.33
CA GLU A 9 -8.41 17.76 13.71
C GLU A 9 -9.93 17.59 13.83
N HIS A 10 -10.49 16.56 13.21
CA HIS A 10 -11.91 16.23 13.25
C HIS A 10 -12.17 14.92 14.01
N SER A 11 -11.25 14.50 14.87
CA SER A 11 -11.42 13.35 15.76
C SER A 11 -12.69 13.47 16.60
N ALA A 12 -13.04 14.69 17.04
CA ALA A 12 -14.31 14.97 17.70
C ALA A 12 -15.55 14.69 16.81
N LEU A 13 -15.48 14.93 15.50
CA LEU A 13 -16.56 14.57 14.57
C LEU A 13 -16.60 13.06 14.30
N LEU A 14 -15.46 12.39 14.24
CA LEU A 14 -15.38 10.92 14.23
C LEU A 14 -16.01 10.34 15.50
N THR A 15 -15.64 10.84 16.69
CA THR A 15 -16.25 10.46 17.97
C THR A 15 -17.73 10.78 18.01
N ILE A 16 -18.22 11.89 17.42
CA ILE A 16 -19.67 12.18 17.34
C ILE A 16 -20.38 11.22 16.39
N VAL A 17 -19.83 10.96 15.19
CA VAL A 17 -20.42 10.02 14.24
C VAL A 17 -20.44 8.60 14.81
N LEU A 18 -19.39 8.19 15.51
CA LEU A 18 -19.29 6.90 16.19
C LEU A 18 -20.17 6.85 17.46
N ASN A 19 -20.26 7.92 18.26
CA ASN A 19 -21.14 7.96 19.43
C ASN A 19 -22.62 8.03 19.07
N VAL A 20 -22.99 8.66 17.95
CA VAL A 20 -24.36 8.59 17.41
C VAL A 20 -24.75 7.14 17.10
N THR A 21 -23.79 6.25 16.82
CA THR A 21 -24.06 4.80 16.70
C THR A 21 -24.22 4.09 18.05
N HIS A 22 -23.69 4.64 19.14
CA HIS A 22 -23.72 4.05 20.48
C HIS A 22 -24.79 4.61 21.42
N GLY A 23 -25.37 5.80 21.14
CA GLY A 23 -26.32 6.43 22.04
C GLY A 23 -27.50 7.07 21.33
N THR A 24 -28.65 6.39 21.35
CA THR A 24 -29.91 6.93 21.88
C THR A 24 -30.95 5.81 21.95
N GLY A 25 -31.42 5.51 23.16
CA GLY A 25 -32.68 4.80 23.35
C GLY A 25 -33.85 5.64 22.84
N ASP A 26 -34.82 4.95 22.27
CA ASP A 26 -36.16 5.42 21.86
C ASP A 26 -36.25 6.48 20.75
N VAL A 27 -36.02 6.06 19.50
CA VAL A 27 -36.97 6.32 18.39
C VAL A 27 -37.00 5.08 17.49
N ALA A 28 -38.20 4.55 17.28
CA ALA A 28 -38.45 3.35 16.49
C ALA A 28 -37.90 3.45 15.05
N SER A 29 -37.37 2.31 14.58
CA SER A 29 -37.07 1.96 13.19
C SER A 29 -36.03 2.81 12.45
N THR A 30 -34.75 2.49 12.63
CA THR A 30 -33.80 2.08 11.58
C THR A 30 -32.43 1.83 12.22
N THR A 31 -32.25 0.65 12.81
CA THR A 31 -30.94 0.15 13.23
C THR A 31 -30.19 -0.29 11.96
N GLU A 32 -29.50 0.63 11.30
CA GLU A 32 -28.50 0.22 10.32
C GLU A 32 -27.29 -0.33 11.08
N ALA A 33 -26.93 -1.59 10.81
CA ALA A 33 -25.83 -2.26 11.47
C ALA A 33 -24.54 -1.42 11.40
N PRO A 34 -23.68 -1.41 12.43
CA PRO A 34 -22.40 -0.69 12.41
C PRO A 34 -21.54 -1.08 11.19
N GLU A 35 -21.68 -2.31 10.68
CA GLU A 35 -21.13 -2.78 9.41
C GLU A 35 -21.58 -1.94 8.20
N ARG A 36 -22.87 -1.59 8.12
CA ARG A 36 -23.42 -0.74 7.05
C ARG A 36 -22.94 0.69 7.18
N ILE A 37 -22.85 1.21 8.40
CA ILE A 37 -22.34 2.55 8.65
C ILE A 37 -20.88 2.62 8.26
N MET A 38 -20.06 1.62 8.59
CA MET A 38 -18.65 1.62 8.21
C MET A 38 -18.43 1.29 6.73
N ALA A 39 -19.24 0.44 6.10
CA ALA A 39 -19.22 0.24 4.66
C ALA A 39 -19.65 1.50 3.91
N ASP A 40 -20.66 2.23 4.40
CA ASP A 40 -21.09 3.53 3.87
C ASP A 40 -20.02 4.60 4.11
N LEU A 41 -19.35 4.58 5.27
CA LEU A 41 -18.23 5.47 5.57
C LEU A 41 -17.04 5.16 4.68
N MET A 42 -16.69 3.88 4.45
CA MET A 42 -15.67 3.46 3.49
C MET A 42 -16.05 3.84 2.06
N SER A 43 -17.31 3.64 1.65
CA SER A 43 -17.79 4.01 0.31
C SER A 43 -17.80 5.53 0.11
N ARG A 44 -18.18 6.31 1.13
CA ARG A 44 -18.13 7.77 1.13
C ARG A 44 -16.71 8.28 1.20
N LEU A 45 -15.83 7.63 1.96
CA LEU A 45 -14.42 7.93 2.01
C LEU A 45 -13.83 7.65 0.63
N GLU A 46 -13.98 6.45 0.07
CA GLU A 46 -13.57 6.09 -1.30
C GLU A 46 -14.12 7.06 -2.34
N SER A 47 -15.40 7.43 -2.31
CA SER A 47 -15.99 8.40 -3.24
C SER A 47 -15.43 9.81 -3.05
N THR A 48 -15.23 10.25 -1.81
CA THR A 48 -14.66 11.56 -1.49
C THR A 48 -13.18 11.59 -1.89
N LEU A 49 -12.47 10.49 -1.69
CA LEU A 49 -11.08 10.33 -2.04
C LEU A 49 -10.90 10.22 -3.53
N GLU A 50 -11.76 9.52 -4.26
CA GLU A 50 -11.78 9.51 -5.74
C GLU A 50 -11.93 10.91 -6.32
N LYS A 51 -12.84 11.70 -5.73
CA LYS A 51 -13.06 13.10 -6.12
C LYS A 51 -11.87 13.99 -5.76
N GLN A 52 -11.18 13.71 -4.64
CA GLN A 52 -10.00 14.46 -4.18
C GLN A 52 -8.68 13.92 -4.75
N SER A 53 -8.67 12.72 -5.35
CA SER A 53 -7.51 12.02 -5.85
C SER A 53 -7.27 12.28 -7.33
N TYR A 54 -7.30 13.54 -7.74
CA TYR A 54 -6.56 13.98 -8.94
C TYR A 54 -5.04 13.86 -8.71
N TYR A 55 -4.57 12.77 -8.09
CA TYR A 55 -3.19 12.39 -8.06
C TYR A 55 -2.90 11.69 -9.38
N HIS A 56 -1.92 12.20 -10.13
CA HIS A 56 -1.46 11.58 -11.38
C HIS A 56 -0.89 10.16 -11.22
N VAL A 57 -0.86 9.59 -10.00
CA VAL A 57 -0.20 8.32 -9.67
C VAL A 57 -1.16 7.40 -8.90
N THR A 58 -1.66 6.35 -9.56
CA THR A 58 -2.59 5.34 -9.01
C THR A 58 -2.09 4.69 -7.72
N ALA A 59 -0.78 4.51 -7.54
CA ALA A 59 -0.20 3.94 -6.32
C ALA A 59 -0.39 4.82 -5.07
N MET A 60 -0.47 6.15 -5.21
CA MET A 60 -0.74 7.04 -4.07
C MET A 60 -2.15 6.85 -3.52
N ARG A 61 -3.13 6.50 -4.37
CA ARG A 61 -4.50 6.18 -3.94
C ARG A 61 -4.49 5.06 -2.92
N TRP A 62 -3.81 3.95 -3.23
CA TRP A 62 -3.75 2.78 -2.36
C TRP A 62 -2.98 3.07 -1.07
N LEU A 63 -1.83 3.75 -1.14
CA LEU A 63 -1.10 4.18 0.05
C LEU A 63 -1.98 5.07 0.96
N PHE A 64 -2.73 5.97 0.35
CA PHE A 64 -3.64 6.84 1.07
C PHE A 64 -4.70 6.01 1.81
N LEU A 65 -5.37 5.07 1.13
CA LEU A 65 -6.40 4.22 1.75
C LEU A 65 -5.83 3.41 2.92
N VAL A 66 -4.65 2.81 2.75
CA VAL A 66 -3.94 2.08 3.82
C VAL A 66 -3.70 2.97 5.03
N ASN A 67 -3.14 4.17 4.85
CA ASN A 67 -2.86 5.09 5.97
C ASN A 67 -4.13 5.50 6.73
N ASN A 68 -5.21 5.83 6.02
CA ASN A 68 -6.42 6.36 6.66
C ASN A 68 -7.22 5.24 7.34
N MET A 69 -7.33 4.06 6.73
CA MET A 69 -8.00 2.92 7.37
C MET A 69 -7.26 2.42 8.59
N HIS A 70 -5.94 2.34 8.52
CA HIS A 70 -5.11 1.99 9.67
C HIS A 70 -5.30 2.97 10.83
N PHE A 71 -5.37 4.28 10.53
CA PHE A 71 -5.66 5.30 11.54
C PHE A 71 -7.06 5.15 12.16
N ILE A 72 -8.10 4.87 11.35
CA ILE A 72 -9.48 4.69 11.82
C ILE A 72 -9.56 3.51 12.81
N ILE A 73 -8.99 2.35 12.45
CA ILE A 73 -9.00 1.13 13.28
C ILE A 73 -8.25 1.32 14.60
N GLN A 74 -7.29 2.24 14.65
CA GLN A 74 -6.54 2.55 15.87
C GLN A 74 -7.31 3.47 16.84
N GLN A 75 -8.49 3.99 16.47
CA GLN A 75 -9.28 4.82 17.38
C GLN A 75 -9.98 3.96 18.44
N PRO A 76 -10.01 4.40 19.72
CA PRO A 76 -10.56 3.61 20.82
C PRO A 76 -12.04 3.25 20.59
N GLU A 77 -12.82 4.16 20.01
CA GLU A 77 -14.24 3.94 19.70
C GLU A 77 -14.46 2.85 18.64
N THR A 78 -13.47 2.60 17.77
CA THR A 78 -13.54 1.50 16.80
C THR A 78 -13.08 0.18 17.39
N LEU A 79 -12.18 0.22 18.38
CA LEU A 79 -11.68 -0.99 19.02
C LEU A 79 -12.78 -1.71 19.79
N ASP A 80 -13.67 -0.96 20.45
CA ASP A 80 -14.85 -1.49 21.15
C ASP A 80 -15.87 -2.14 20.19
N VAL A 81 -15.97 -1.66 18.94
CA VAL A 81 -16.85 -2.22 17.90
C VAL A 81 -16.25 -3.49 17.27
N LEU A 82 -14.91 -3.61 17.25
CA LEU A 82 -14.20 -4.75 16.67
C LEU A 82 -14.25 -6.01 17.53
N GLU A 83 -14.67 -5.93 18.80
CA GLU A 83 -14.87 -7.09 19.66
C GLU A 83 -16.08 -7.95 19.25
N ASP A 84 -17.00 -7.42 18.42
CA ASP A 84 -18.25 -8.08 18.01
C ASP A 84 -18.12 -8.93 16.73
N ASP A 85 -16.91 -9.17 16.21
CA ASP A 85 -16.59 -10.03 15.03
C ASP A 85 -17.34 -9.70 13.71
N SER A 86 -18.24 -8.70 13.72
CA SER A 86 -19.09 -8.27 12.62
C SER A 86 -18.31 -7.53 11.52
N TRP A 87 -17.12 -7.03 11.85
CA TRP A 87 -16.34 -6.17 10.96
C TRP A 87 -14.85 -6.53 10.95
N VAL A 88 -14.30 -6.90 9.78
CA VAL A 88 -12.89 -7.29 9.60
C VAL A 88 -12.12 -6.29 8.72
N PRO A 89 -11.79 -5.08 9.23
CA PRO A 89 -11.11 -4.07 8.44
C PRO A 89 -9.64 -4.40 8.16
N ARG A 90 -9.11 -5.44 8.84
CA ARG A 90 -7.79 -6.01 8.52
C ARG A 90 -7.74 -6.55 7.09
N ASP A 91 -8.80 -7.20 6.61
CA ASP A 91 -8.86 -7.73 5.25
C ASP A 91 -8.87 -6.61 4.19
N SER A 92 -9.49 -5.47 4.53
CA SER A 92 -9.49 -4.28 3.67
C SER A 92 -8.10 -3.65 3.58
N ILE A 93 -7.37 -3.54 4.69
CA ILE A 93 -5.99 -3.04 4.68
C ILE A 93 -5.08 -3.93 3.85
N GLU A 94 -5.13 -5.24 4.06
CA GLU A 94 -4.32 -6.21 3.30
C GLU A 94 -4.64 -6.13 1.79
N PHE A 95 -5.92 -5.99 1.43
CA PHE A 95 -6.33 -5.76 0.04
C PHE A 95 -5.73 -4.47 -0.54
N TYR A 96 -5.76 -3.37 0.20
CA TYR A 96 -5.18 -2.10 -0.28
C TYR A 96 -3.65 -2.17 -0.41
N ILE A 97 -2.97 -2.87 0.50
CA ILE A 97 -1.53 -3.15 0.39
C ILE A 97 -1.26 -3.99 -0.85
N TYR A 98 -2.05 -5.04 -1.09
CA TYR A 98 -1.95 -5.85 -2.30
C TYR A 98 -2.09 -5.01 -3.57
N MET A 99 -3.12 -4.15 -3.65
CA MET A 99 -3.34 -3.28 -4.81
C MET A 99 -2.21 -2.25 -4.99
N TYR A 100 -1.65 -1.72 -3.90
CA TYR A 100 -0.46 -0.88 -3.93
C TYR A 100 0.74 -1.63 -4.54
N LEU A 101 0.98 -2.86 -4.08
CA LEU A 101 2.06 -3.72 -4.57
C LEU A 101 1.88 -4.06 -6.04
N ASP A 102 0.63 -4.32 -6.46
CA ASP A 102 0.33 -4.69 -7.83
C ASP A 102 0.63 -3.54 -8.80
N VAL A 103 0.10 -2.36 -8.51
CA VAL A 103 0.26 -1.19 -9.37
C VAL A 103 1.72 -0.68 -9.38
N SER A 104 2.41 -0.73 -8.24
CA SER A 104 3.74 -0.13 -8.08
C SER A 104 4.89 -1.08 -8.44
N TRP A 105 4.81 -2.32 -7.95
CA TRP A 105 5.95 -3.21 -7.84
C TRP A 105 5.83 -4.45 -8.72
N THR A 106 4.63 -4.86 -9.18
CA THR A 106 4.49 -5.90 -10.21
C THR A 106 5.22 -5.53 -11.50
N PRO A 107 5.15 -4.29 -12.04
CA PRO A 107 5.90 -3.92 -13.24
C PRO A 107 7.43 -4.03 -13.07
N VAL A 108 7.93 -3.67 -11.88
CA VAL A 108 9.35 -3.79 -11.52
C VAL A 108 9.75 -5.27 -11.48
N GLN A 109 9.00 -6.10 -10.75
CA GLN A 109 9.20 -7.54 -10.64
C GLN A 109 9.16 -8.22 -12.03
N PHE A 110 8.24 -7.81 -12.90
CA PHE A 110 8.06 -8.40 -14.23
C PHE A 110 9.28 -8.19 -15.15
N CYS A 111 10.08 -7.14 -14.91
CA CYS A 111 11.35 -6.93 -15.63
C CYS A 111 12.32 -8.12 -15.44
N LEU A 112 12.23 -8.82 -14.31
CA LEU A 112 13.06 -9.97 -13.96
C LEU A 112 12.53 -11.30 -14.53
N GLN A 113 11.23 -11.36 -14.86
CA GLN A 113 10.57 -12.57 -15.38
C GLN A 113 10.74 -12.73 -16.90
N TYR A 114 11.18 -11.68 -17.60
CA TYR A 114 11.03 -11.59 -19.04
C TYR A 114 12.13 -12.33 -19.83
N ARG A 115 11.88 -13.60 -20.17
CA ARG A 115 12.42 -14.23 -21.39
C ARG A 115 11.55 -13.83 -22.59
N ILE A 116 11.79 -12.68 -23.22
CA ILE A 116 11.17 -12.43 -24.54
C ILE A 116 11.78 -13.42 -25.52
N LYS A 117 11.04 -14.46 -25.88
CA LYS A 117 11.42 -15.37 -26.97
C LYS A 117 11.27 -14.72 -28.36
N MET A 118 10.71 -13.50 -28.44
CA MET A 118 10.19 -12.90 -29.69
C MET A 118 10.98 -11.71 -30.28
N ILE A 119 12.04 -11.23 -29.63
CA ILE A 119 12.86 -10.12 -30.17
C ILE A 119 14.30 -10.61 -30.37
N PRO A 120 14.96 -10.35 -31.53
CA PRO A 120 16.34 -10.70 -31.77
C PRO A 120 17.27 -10.19 -30.66
N ALA A 121 18.27 -10.98 -30.27
CA ALA A 121 19.16 -10.69 -29.13
C ALA A 121 19.90 -9.35 -29.22
N CYS A 122 20.03 -8.78 -30.42
CA CYS A 122 20.76 -7.55 -30.72
C CYS A 122 20.04 -6.24 -30.35
N PHE A 123 18.75 -6.25 -30.01
CA PHE A 123 17.96 -5.02 -29.73
C PHE A 123 17.40 -4.90 -28.31
N LYS A 124 17.75 -5.82 -27.39
CA LYS A 124 17.25 -5.75 -26.02
C LYS A 124 18.28 -5.07 -25.11
N PRO A 125 17.94 -3.95 -24.43
CA PRO A 125 18.67 -3.62 -23.22
C PRO A 125 18.59 -4.83 -22.28
N PRO A 126 19.68 -5.18 -21.57
CA PRO A 126 19.65 -6.29 -20.64
C PRO A 126 18.48 -6.15 -19.66
N ALA A 127 17.83 -7.25 -19.30
CA ALA A 127 16.73 -7.26 -18.34
C ALA A 127 17.09 -6.51 -17.03
N THR A 128 18.37 -6.56 -16.64
CA THR A 128 18.95 -5.82 -15.51
C THR A 128 18.83 -4.32 -15.67
N ARG A 129 19.15 -3.75 -16.84
CA ARG A 129 19.04 -2.30 -17.09
C ARG A 129 17.60 -1.80 -16.98
N ARG A 130 16.64 -2.58 -17.50
CA ARG A 130 15.20 -2.24 -17.40
C ARG A 130 14.72 -2.31 -15.96
N PHE A 131 15.10 -3.36 -15.24
CA PHE A 131 14.81 -3.49 -13.81
C PHE A 131 15.38 -2.30 -13.03
N ASN A 132 16.67 -2.00 -13.15
CA ASN A 132 17.32 -0.91 -12.40
C ASN A 132 16.69 0.45 -12.69
N THR A 133 16.40 0.74 -13.96
CA THR A 133 15.74 2.00 -14.34
C THR A 133 14.35 2.14 -13.70
N LEU A 134 13.55 1.07 -13.75
CA LEU A 134 12.18 1.12 -13.22
C LEU A 134 12.17 1.06 -11.69
N PHE A 135 13.06 0.27 -11.09
CA PHE A 135 13.29 0.21 -9.65
C PHE A 135 13.65 1.59 -9.12
N GLU A 136 14.68 2.24 -9.67
CA GLU A 136 15.15 3.54 -9.19
C GLU A 136 14.09 4.62 -9.35
N LYS A 137 13.36 4.61 -10.46
CA LYS A 137 12.24 5.54 -10.68
C LYS A 137 11.14 5.35 -9.63
N THR A 138 10.71 4.11 -9.40
CA THR A 138 9.66 3.79 -8.41
C THR A 138 10.14 4.11 -7.00
N TYR A 139 11.35 3.67 -6.64
CA TYR A 139 11.96 3.90 -5.34
C TYR A 139 12.09 5.40 -5.02
N ARG A 140 12.70 6.19 -5.90
CA ARG A 140 12.85 7.64 -5.68
C ARG A 140 11.52 8.35 -5.47
N ALA A 141 10.51 7.99 -6.26
CA ALA A 141 9.18 8.57 -6.11
C ALA A 141 8.60 8.23 -4.73
N GLN A 142 8.67 6.96 -4.34
CA GLN A 142 7.98 6.43 -3.16
C GLN A 142 8.74 6.63 -1.84
N ARG A 143 10.06 6.83 -1.88
CA ARG A 143 10.89 7.16 -0.71
C ARG A 143 10.40 8.43 -0.01
N SER A 144 9.96 9.41 -0.79
CA SER A 144 9.44 10.70 -0.31
C SER A 144 7.99 10.66 0.18
N TRP A 145 7.31 9.52 0.08
CA TRP A 145 5.95 9.39 0.59
C TRP A 145 6.01 9.17 2.10
N LYS A 146 4.95 9.51 2.83
CA LYS A 146 4.93 9.35 4.29
C LYS A 146 3.84 8.37 4.71
N VAL A 147 4.24 7.41 5.54
CA VAL A 147 3.36 6.51 6.29
C VAL A 147 3.61 6.81 7.77
N GLU A 148 2.65 7.42 8.44
CA GLU A 148 2.86 7.97 9.79
C GLU A 148 3.14 6.89 10.83
N ASP A 149 2.33 5.83 10.84
CA ASP A 149 2.46 4.72 11.79
C ASP A 149 3.72 3.86 11.48
N PRO A 150 4.65 3.69 12.43
CA PRO A 150 5.88 2.93 12.21
C PRO A 150 5.66 1.43 11.96
N LEU A 151 4.63 0.82 12.56
CA LEU A 151 4.33 -0.60 12.39
C LEU A 151 3.78 -0.87 11.00
N LEU A 152 2.85 -0.03 10.54
CA LEU A 152 2.33 -0.05 9.18
C LEU A 152 3.45 0.19 8.17
N ARG A 153 4.31 1.18 8.41
CA ARG A 153 5.45 1.47 7.55
C ARG A 153 6.37 0.25 7.41
N LYS A 154 6.72 -0.39 8.52
CA LYS A 154 7.52 -1.62 8.55
C LYS A 154 6.82 -2.74 7.76
N HIS A 155 5.52 -2.93 7.98
CA HIS A 155 4.74 -3.97 7.31
C HIS A 155 4.70 -3.75 5.79
N MET A 156 4.46 -2.52 5.32
CA MET A 156 4.50 -2.19 3.88
C MET A 156 5.88 -2.42 3.27
N ARG A 157 6.97 -2.05 3.95
CA ARG A 157 8.35 -2.33 3.50
C ARG A 157 8.59 -3.83 3.33
N GLN A 158 8.21 -4.62 4.34
CA GLN A 158 8.33 -6.08 4.31
C GLN A 158 7.53 -6.68 3.15
N ALA A 159 6.35 -6.15 2.85
CA ALA A 159 5.54 -6.61 1.73
C ALA A 159 6.21 -6.33 0.35
N VAL A 160 6.85 -5.17 0.19
CA VAL A 160 7.64 -4.84 -1.02
C VAL A 160 8.88 -5.74 -1.13
N ILE A 161 9.64 -5.90 -0.04
CA ILE A 161 10.83 -6.78 0.04
C ILE A 161 10.45 -8.22 -0.31
N GLY A 162 9.40 -8.75 0.32
CA GLY A 162 8.89 -10.10 0.09
C GLY A 162 8.42 -10.35 -1.34
N LYS A 163 8.02 -9.31 -2.08
CA LYS A 163 7.65 -9.41 -3.49
C LYS A 163 8.87 -9.37 -4.42
N LEU A 164 9.82 -8.47 -4.17
CA LEU A 164 10.92 -8.20 -5.09
C LEU A 164 12.14 -9.09 -4.87
N ILE A 165 12.59 -9.25 -3.63
CA ILE A 165 13.86 -9.92 -3.34
C ILE A 165 13.85 -11.39 -3.77
N PRO A 166 12.80 -12.19 -3.51
CA PRO A 166 12.74 -13.56 -4.02
C PRO A 166 12.80 -13.64 -5.56
N ALA A 167 12.14 -12.70 -6.25
CA ALA A 167 12.17 -12.64 -7.71
C ALA A 167 13.56 -12.28 -8.24
N TYR A 168 14.28 -11.37 -7.56
CA TYR A 168 15.63 -10.96 -7.91
C TYR A 168 16.65 -12.09 -7.68
N ARG A 169 16.59 -12.79 -6.54
CA ARG A 169 17.43 -13.96 -6.26
C ARG A 169 17.24 -15.05 -7.31
N SER A 170 15.99 -15.41 -7.62
CA SER A 170 15.69 -16.38 -8.69
C SER A 170 16.16 -15.93 -10.07
N PHE A 171 16.19 -14.62 -10.33
CA PHE A 171 16.76 -14.07 -11.55
C PHE A 171 18.29 -14.26 -11.59
N LEU A 172 19.00 -13.96 -10.50
CA LEU A 172 20.45 -14.10 -10.41
C LEU A 172 20.91 -15.55 -10.61
N GLU A 173 20.26 -16.51 -9.95
CA GLU A 173 20.53 -17.96 -10.13
C GLU A 173 20.45 -18.37 -11.61
N LYS A 174 19.46 -17.83 -12.35
CA LYS A 174 19.30 -18.10 -13.79
C LYS A 174 20.35 -17.41 -14.67
N GLN A 175 21.09 -16.44 -14.14
CA GLN A 175 22.15 -15.71 -14.84
C GLN A 175 23.57 -16.16 -14.44
N GLU A 176 23.75 -17.10 -13.50
CA GLU A 176 25.08 -17.54 -13.02
C GLU A 176 26.05 -17.98 -14.13
N ASN A 177 25.54 -18.40 -15.29
CA ASN A 177 26.34 -18.73 -16.48
C ASN A 177 26.74 -17.50 -17.35
N LYS A 178 26.54 -16.27 -16.88
CA LYS A 178 26.82 -15.02 -17.63
C LYS A 178 27.81 -14.12 -16.88
N PRO A 179 28.58 -13.29 -17.61
CA PRO A 179 29.60 -12.45 -17.00
C PRO A 179 28.98 -11.47 -15.98
N ALA A 180 29.63 -11.37 -14.81
CA ALA A 180 29.24 -10.53 -13.65
C ALA A 180 28.99 -9.04 -13.98
N LYS A 181 29.47 -8.55 -15.13
CA LYS A 181 29.30 -7.16 -15.61
C LYS A 181 27.84 -6.71 -15.84
N LEU A 182 26.85 -7.58 -15.66
CA LEU A 182 25.43 -7.28 -15.84
C LEU A 182 24.67 -7.05 -14.54
N ILE A 183 25.25 -7.39 -13.39
CA ILE A 183 24.61 -7.34 -12.07
C ILE A 183 25.11 -6.08 -11.37
N GLU A 184 24.22 -5.09 -11.20
CA GLU A 184 24.57 -3.79 -10.60
C GLU A 184 24.37 -3.73 -9.08
N HIS A 185 23.48 -4.57 -8.53
CA HIS A 185 23.13 -4.57 -7.11
C HIS A 185 23.07 -5.98 -6.54
N THR A 186 23.49 -6.14 -5.28
CA THR A 186 23.25 -7.38 -4.53
C THR A 186 21.81 -7.42 -4.00
N PRO A 187 21.22 -8.62 -3.76
CA PRO A 187 19.91 -8.71 -3.10
C PRO A 187 19.87 -7.97 -1.75
N GLU A 188 20.98 -8.00 -1.00
CA GLU A 188 21.12 -7.38 0.31
C GLU A 188 21.12 -5.84 0.21
N GLU A 189 21.83 -5.27 -0.78
CA GLU A 189 21.79 -3.82 -1.06
C GLU A 189 20.38 -3.34 -1.44
N LEU A 190 19.65 -4.12 -2.23
CA LEU A 190 18.27 -3.78 -2.59
C LEU A 190 17.34 -3.84 -1.37
N GLU A 191 17.53 -4.81 -0.48
CA GLU A 191 16.76 -4.96 0.75
C GLU A 191 17.00 -3.78 1.71
N GLU A 192 18.25 -3.36 1.88
CA GLU A 192 18.62 -2.16 2.65
C GLU A 192 17.98 -0.91 2.05
N THR A 193 18.08 -0.73 0.74
CA THR A 193 17.49 0.42 0.03
C THR A 193 15.97 0.46 0.23
N LEU A 194 15.28 -0.68 0.06
CA LEU A 194 13.83 -0.80 0.25
C LEU A 194 13.39 -0.56 1.69
N SER A 195 14.28 -0.78 2.66
CA SER A 195 14.02 -0.53 4.08
C SER A 195 13.91 0.97 4.41
N GLU A 196 14.31 1.86 3.49
CA GLU A 196 14.15 3.31 3.62
C GLU A 196 12.89 3.87 2.94
N LEU A 197 12.03 3.01 2.39
CA LEU A 197 10.79 3.47 1.76
C LEU A 197 9.88 4.19 2.77
N PHE A 198 9.21 5.24 2.33
CA PHE A 198 8.23 5.98 3.11
C PHE A 198 8.76 6.82 4.31
N GLU A 199 10.02 7.24 4.28
CA GLU A 199 10.63 8.12 5.30
C GLU A 199 10.39 9.63 5.06
N GLY A 200 9.65 9.99 4.01
CA GLY A 200 9.43 11.39 3.60
C GLY A 200 8.63 12.25 4.57
#